data_AF-A0A3M6T5T6-F1
#
_entry.id   AF-A0A3M6T5T6-F1
#
_cell.length_a   1.000
_cell.length_b   1.000
_cell.length_c   1.000
_cell.angle_alpha   90.00
_cell.angle_beta   90.00
_cell.angle_gamma   90.00
#
_symmetry.space_group_name_H-M   'P 1'
#
loop_
_entity.id
_entity.type
_entity.pdbx_description
1 polymer ?
#
loop_
_entity_poly.entity_id
_entity_poly.type
_entity_poly.pdbx_seq_one_letter_code
_entity_poly.pdbx_strand_id
1 'polypeptide(L)'
;MQHNLALLNEVRSYCLTTECDSISLNVNQDANHDKELVGHVFHNSVTSNPRQCFLWYINDCRRLSINYKVKNDTIYCELNEGSHFTNKNSLKNIHGSVYYVLRREYSTEVPNFIM
;
A
#
# COMPACT_ATOMS: atom_id res chain seq x y z
N MET A 1 -19.80 22.12 11.45
CA MET A 1 -18.39 21.94 11.06
C MET A 1 -18.28 20.57 10.42
N GLN A 2 -18.18 20.54 9.08
CA GLN A 2 -18.29 19.32 8.28
C GLN A 2 -16.89 18.97 7.77
N HIS A 3 -16.33 17.87 8.26
CA HIS A 3 -15.00 17.41 7.85
C HIS A 3 -15.07 16.91 6.41
N ASN A 4 -14.37 17.61 5.51
CA ASN A 4 -14.22 17.21 4.11
C ASN A 4 -13.43 15.91 4.01
N LEU A 5 -14.14 14.84 3.61
CA LEU A 5 -13.59 13.55 3.26
C LEU A 5 -12.87 13.69 1.91
N ALA A 6 -11.56 13.94 1.92
CA ALA A 6 -10.78 13.99 0.69
C ALA A 6 -10.52 12.56 0.19
N LEU A 7 -11.42 12.03 -0.66
CA LEU A 7 -11.10 10.91 -1.55
C LEU A 7 -9.88 11.32 -2.39
N LEU A 8 -8.82 10.54 -2.33
CA LEU A 8 -7.72 10.65 -3.28
C LEU A 8 -8.19 10.06 -4.61
N ASN A 9 -8.28 10.91 -5.63
CA ASN A 9 -8.59 10.53 -7.01
C ASN A 9 -7.69 9.37 -7.46
N GLU A 10 -8.29 8.39 -8.13
CA GLU A 10 -7.66 7.20 -8.71
C GLU A 10 -6.31 7.52 -9.36
N VAL A 11 -5.26 6.78 -8.99
CA VAL A 11 -3.94 6.91 -9.61
C VAL A 11 -3.64 5.64 -10.41
N ARG A 12 -3.42 5.79 -11.73
CA ARG A 12 -3.12 4.68 -12.65
C ARG A 12 -1.67 4.21 -12.47
N SER A 13 -1.49 2.92 -12.23
CA SER A 13 -0.20 2.23 -12.22
C SER A 13 -0.03 1.42 -13.51
N TYR A 14 1.15 1.47 -14.14
CA TYR A 14 1.48 0.66 -15.32
C TYR A 14 2.23 -0.59 -14.88
N CYS A 15 1.51 -1.69 -14.64
CA CYS A 15 2.10 -3.02 -14.53
C CYS A 15 2.00 -3.76 -15.86
N LEU A 16 2.95 -4.64 -16.15
CA LEU A 16 3.11 -5.35 -17.44
C LEU A 16 1.94 -6.29 -17.81
N THR A 17 0.92 -6.39 -16.97
CA THR A 17 -0.34 -7.06 -17.28
C THR A 17 -1.26 -6.06 -17.97
N THR A 18 -2.00 -6.48 -18.99
CA THR A 18 -3.02 -5.68 -19.71
C THR A 18 -4.22 -5.26 -18.83
N GLU A 19 -4.05 -5.24 -17.51
CA GLU A 19 -5.08 -5.03 -16.50
C GLU A 19 -4.77 -3.71 -15.77
N CYS A 20 -5.73 -2.79 -15.79
CA CYS A 20 -5.66 -1.57 -15.01
C CYS A 20 -6.06 -1.90 -13.56
N ASP A 21 -5.08 -2.02 -12.66
CA ASP A 21 -5.35 -2.15 -11.23
C ASP A 21 -5.87 -0.81 -10.67
N SER A 22 -7.08 -0.82 -10.11
CA SER A 22 -7.51 0.28 -9.23
C SER A 22 -7.07 -0.05 -7.79
N ILE A 23 -6.27 0.83 -7.21
CA ILE A 23 -5.75 0.69 -5.86
C ILE A 23 -6.31 1.82 -5.01
N SER A 24 -7.10 1.48 -4.00
CA SER A 24 -7.58 2.43 -3.00
C SER A 24 -6.87 2.24 -1.67
N LEU A 25 -6.62 3.36 -0.97
CA LEU A 25 -6.14 3.37 0.41
C LEU A 25 -7.11 4.16 1.26
N ASN A 26 -7.75 3.48 2.21
CA ASN A 26 -8.36 4.14 3.35
C ASN A 26 -7.38 4.09 4.52
N VAL A 27 -6.68 5.20 4.76
CA VAL A 27 -5.63 5.31 5.79
C VAL A 27 -6.11 4.89 7.19
N ASN A 28 -7.41 5.00 7.47
CA ASN A 28 -7.96 4.61 8.77
C ASN A 28 -8.44 3.15 8.79
N GLN A 29 -9.09 2.68 7.73
CA GLN A 29 -9.69 1.34 7.71
C GLN A 29 -8.70 0.23 7.32
N ASP A 30 -7.69 0.56 6.51
CA ASP A 30 -6.69 -0.39 6.04
C ASP A 30 -5.43 -0.39 6.90
N ALA A 31 -5.41 0.43 7.96
CA ALA A 31 -4.33 0.47 8.96
C ALA A 31 -4.45 -0.68 9.95
N ASN A 32 -3.36 -1.43 10.12
CA ASN A 32 -3.18 -2.34 11.23
C ASN A 32 -2.07 -1.79 12.14
N HIS A 33 -2.48 -1.14 13.22
CA HIS A 33 -1.58 -0.48 14.17
C HIS A 33 -0.76 -1.50 14.96
N ASP A 34 0.44 -1.08 15.35
CA ASP A 34 1.44 -1.88 16.05
C ASP A 34 1.79 -3.19 15.35
N LYS A 35 1.74 -3.18 14.01
CA LYS A 35 2.11 -4.29 13.15
C LYS A 35 3.16 -3.88 12.13
N GLU A 36 4.02 -4.83 11.79
CA GLU A 36 5.03 -4.70 10.74
C GLU A 36 5.21 -6.04 10.02
N LEU A 37 5.35 -6.02 8.71
CA LEU A 37 5.78 -7.19 7.94
C LEU A 37 7.31 -7.24 7.91
N VAL A 38 7.90 -8.24 8.56
CA VAL A 38 9.35 -8.36 8.75
C VAL A 38 9.97 -9.26 7.68
N GLY A 39 11.08 -8.82 7.10
CA GLY A 39 11.90 -9.62 6.17
C GLY A 39 11.48 -9.57 4.71
N HIS A 40 10.57 -8.66 4.34
CA HIS A 40 10.01 -8.54 2.98
C HIS A 40 10.17 -7.14 2.38
N VAL A 41 10.94 -6.26 3.01
CA VAL A 41 11.16 -4.88 2.59
C VAL A 41 12.11 -4.86 1.38
N PHE A 42 11.66 -4.31 0.25
CA PHE A 42 12.50 -4.11 -0.94
C PHE A 42 12.80 -2.63 -1.22
N HIS A 43 12.03 -1.71 -0.63
CA HIS A 43 12.25 -0.28 -0.72
C HIS A 43 11.99 0.37 0.64
N ASN A 44 12.89 1.26 1.05
CA ASN A 44 12.79 1.99 2.31
C ASN A 44 13.15 3.45 2.09
N SER A 45 12.25 4.36 2.45
CA SER A 45 12.41 5.80 2.27
C SER A 45 11.90 6.58 3.48
N VAL A 46 12.51 7.73 3.74
CA VAL A 46 12.07 8.65 4.80
C VAL A 46 11.02 9.59 4.26
N THR A 47 9.85 9.65 4.89
CA THR A 47 8.81 10.63 4.59
C THR A 47 7.85 10.77 5.75
N SER A 48 7.53 12.01 6.14
CA SER A 48 6.43 12.30 7.08
C SER A 48 5.07 12.38 6.39
N ASN A 49 5.04 12.35 5.05
CA ASN A 49 3.82 12.42 4.25
C ASN A 49 3.36 11.00 3.84
N PRO A 50 2.28 10.46 4.43
CA PRO A 50 1.78 9.13 4.11
C PRO A 50 1.26 9.03 2.66
N ARG A 51 0.83 10.14 2.05
CA ARG A 51 0.43 10.16 0.63
C ARG A 51 1.63 9.89 -0.28
N GLN A 52 2.81 10.41 0.06
CA GLN A 52 4.03 10.16 -0.70
C GLN A 52 4.40 8.67 -0.64
N CYS A 53 4.26 8.05 0.53
CA CYS A 53 4.47 6.61 0.70
C CYS A 53 3.52 5.79 -0.19
N PHE A 54 2.24 6.17 -0.22
CA PHE A 54 1.25 5.55 -1.10
C PHE A 54 1.57 5.75 -2.60
N LEU A 55 2.05 6.94 -3.00
CA LEU A 55 2.50 7.19 -4.37
C LEU A 55 3.67 6.29 -4.76
N TRP A 56 4.62 6.03 -3.86
CA TRP A 56 5.68 5.06 -4.15
C TRP A 56 5.16 3.63 -4.28
N TYR A 57 4.21 3.24 -3.42
CA TYR A 57 3.57 1.93 -3.50
C TYR A 57 2.94 1.70 -4.87
N ILE A 58 2.05 2.59 -5.33
CA ILE A 58 1.34 2.36 -6.59
C ILE A 58 2.27 2.31 -7.80
N ASN A 59 3.45 2.95 -7.75
CA ASN A 59 4.37 3.06 -8.89
C ASN A 59 5.31 1.85 -9.07
N ASP A 60 5.46 0.95 -8.08
CA ASP A 60 6.31 -0.24 -8.22
C ASP A 60 5.48 -1.51 -8.16
N CYS A 61 5.45 -2.31 -9.23
CA CYS A 61 4.56 -3.45 -9.36
C CYS A 61 4.81 -4.61 -8.40
N ARG A 62 6.00 -4.71 -7.79
CA ARG A 62 6.37 -5.77 -6.82
C ARG A 62 5.71 -5.59 -5.46
N ARG A 63 5.27 -4.36 -5.16
CA ARG A 63 4.58 -4.00 -3.92
C ARG A 63 3.44 -4.97 -3.59
N LEU A 64 3.25 -5.34 -2.33
CA LEU A 64 2.06 -6.07 -1.84
C LEU A 64 1.53 -5.51 -0.52
N SER A 65 2.38 -4.83 0.25
CA SER A 65 2.00 -4.13 1.48
C SER A 65 2.98 -3.01 1.84
N ILE A 66 2.65 -2.21 2.85
CA ILE A 66 3.48 -1.09 3.34
C ILE A 66 3.68 -1.24 4.85
N ASN A 67 4.88 -0.95 5.35
CA ASN A 67 5.08 -0.57 6.75
C ASN A 67 5.30 0.95 6.83
N TYR A 68 4.56 1.63 7.69
CA TYR A 68 4.76 3.04 8.00
C TYR A 68 5.13 3.15 9.48
N LYS A 69 6.39 3.45 9.79
CA LYS A 69 6.90 3.33 11.17
C LYS A 69 7.75 4.50 11.62
N VAL A 70 7.66 4.80 12.91
CA VAL A 70 8.47 5.83 13.57
C VAL A 70 9.65 5.19 14.27
N LYS A 71 10.87 5.62 13.94
CA LYS A 71 12.10 5.20 14.62
C LYS A 71 13.00 6.41 14.84
N ASN A 72 13.30 6.73 16.09
CA ASN A 72 14.13 7.88 16.49
C ASN A 72 13.65 9.19 15.82
N ASP A 73 12.36 9.51 16.00
CA ASP A 73 11.68 10.68 15.40
C ASP A 73 11.69 10.75 13.86
N THR A 74 12.21 9.71 13.20
CA THR A 74 12.23 9.58 11.75
C THR A 74 11.11 8.66 11.31
N ILE A 75 10.33 9.11 10.33
CA ILE A 75 9.20 8.36 9.77
C ILE A 75 9.67 7.65 8.51
N TYR A 76 9.56 6.33 8.51
CA TYR A 76 9.94 5.46 7.41
C TYR A 76 8.71 4.91 6.71
N CYS A 77 8.78 4.91 5.38
CA CYS A 77 7.91 4.20 4.47
C CYS A 77 8.69 3.01 3.91
N GLU A 78 8.26 1.80 4.23
CA GLU A 78 8.82 0.56 3.68
C GLU A 78 7.79 -0.10 2.76
N LEU A 79 8.18 -0.36 1.52
CA LEU A 79 7.38 -1.15 0.59
C LEU A 79 7.83 -2.61 0.69
N ASN A 80 6.85 -3.51 0.80
CA ASN A 80 7.09 -4.93 0.91
C ASN A 80 6.68 -5.68 -0.36
N GLU A 81 7.46 -6.69 -0.73
CA GLU A 81 7.13 -7.63 -1.82
C GLU A 81 6.27 -8.81 -1.31
N GLY A 82 5.88 -8.76 -0.04
CA GLY A 82 5.03 -9.72 0.66
C GLY A 82 3.81 -9.07 1.29
N SER A 83 2.86 -9.89 1.74
CA SER A 83 1.76 -9.49 2.61
C SER A 83 1.44 -10.59 3.63
N HIS A 84 0.56 -10.32 4.59
CA HIS A 84 0.09 -11.35 5.52
C HIS A 84 -0.67 -12.51 4.84
N PHE A 85 -1.14 -12.32 3.60
CA PHE A 85 -1.77 -13.38 2.82
C PHE A 85 -0.74 -14.37 2.27
N THR A 86 0.42 -13.88 1.82
CA THR A 86 1.49 -14.72 1.26
C THR A 86 2.49 -15.17 2.32
N ASN A 87 2.68 -14.40 3.38
CA ASN A 87 3.70 -14.58 4.40
C ASN A 87 3.14 -14.35 5.82
N LYS A 88 2.16 -15.16 6.22
CA LYS A 88 1.41 -14.99 7.48
C LYS A 88 2.32 -14.84 8.72
N ASN A 89 3.39 -15.62 8.80
CA ASN A 89 4.30 -15.63 9.95
C ASN A 89 5.21 -14.41 10.03
N SER A 90 5.32 -13.62 8.96
CA SER A 90 6.15 -12.42 8.89
C SER A 90 5.45 -11.18 9.46
N LEU A 91 4.13 -11.20 9.66
CA LEU A 91 3.43 -10.09 10.30
C LEU A 91 3.63 -10.16 11.81
N LYS A 92 4.41 -9.22 12.36
CA LYS A 92 4.78 -9.18 13.78
C LYS A 92 4.14 -7.99 14.49
N ASN A 93 4.03 -8.11 15.82
CA ASN A 93 3.67 -6.99 16.68
C ASN A 93 4.91 -6.12 16.90
N ILE A 94 4.92 -4.90 16.38
CA ILE A 94 6.02 -3.94 16.55
C ILE A 94 5.40 -2.58 16.87
N HIS A 95 5.64 -2.10 18.09
CA HIS A 95 5.05 -0.86 18.56
C HIS A 95 5.55 0.35 17.74
N GLY A 96 4.64 1.28 17.43
CA GLY A 96 4.96 2.48 16.64
C GLY A 96 5.06 2.24 15.13
N SER A 97 4.69 1.03 14.68
CA SER A 97 4.55 0.69 13.26
C SER A 97 3.08 0.58 12.87
N VAL A 98 2.76 0.97 11.65
CA VAL A 98 1.44 0.78 11.05
C VAL A 98 1.62 -0.01 9.76
N TYR A 99 0.99 -1.17 9.69
CA TYR A 99 1.01 -2.03 8.51
C TYR A 99 -0.24 -1.79 7.67
N TYR A 100 -0.07 -1.62 6.36
CA TYR A 100 -1.16 -1.46 5.40
C TYR A 100 -1.17 -2.58 4.37
N VAL A 101 -2.34 -3.20 4.18
CA VAL A 101 -2.62 -3.99 2.96
C VAL A 101 -3.63 -3.26 2.13
N LEU A 102 -3.22 -2.93 0.92
CA LEU A 102 -4.04 -2.16 0.01
C LEU A 102 -4.95 -3.09 -0.78
N ARG A 103 -6.23 -2.74 -0.82
CA ARG A 103 -7.24 -3.49 -1.58
C ARG A 103 -6.98 -3.26 -3.05
N ARG A 104 -6.79 -4.36 -3.78
CA ARG A 104 -6.72 -4.34 -5.25
C ARG A 104 -8.08 -4.71 -5.77
N GLU A 105 -8.65 -3.82 -6.57
CA GLU A 105 -9.80 -4.13 -7.39
C GLU A 105 -9.30 -4.34 -8.82
N TYR A 106 -9.51 -5.55 -9.33
CA TYR A 106 -9.19 -5.87 -10.72
C TYR A 106 -10.39 -5.53 -11.57
N SER A 107 -10.23 -4.61 -12.53
CA SER A 107 -11.19 -4.45 -13.61
C SER A 107 -10.69 -5.23 -14.83
N THR A 108 -11.46 -6.23 -15.26
CA THR A 108 -11.30 -6.78 -16.60
C THR A 108 -12.07 -5.86 -17.54
N GLU A 109 -11.40 -4.91 -18.20
CA GLU A 109 -11.97 -4.39 -19.44
C GLU A 109 -12.00 -5.54 -20.43
N VAL A 110 -13.16 -6.19 -20.57
CA VAL A 110 -13.37 -7.17 -21.64
C VAL A 110 -13.28 -6.36 -22.94
N PRO A 111 -12.30 -6.61 -23.82
CA PRO A 111 -12.32 -5.98 -25.12
C PRO A 111 -13.60 -6.44 -25.80
N ASN A 112 -14.49 -5.50 -26.13
CA ASN A 112 -15.63 -5.78 -27.00
C ASN A 112 -15.07 -6.24 -28.35
N PHE A 113 -14.84 -7.54 -28.51
CA PHE A 113 -14.73 -8.16 -29.83
C PHE A 113 -16.11 -8.12 -30.44
N ILE A 114 -16.37 -7.08 -31.23
CA ILE A 114 -17.49 -7.06 -32.17
C ILE A 114 -17.21 -8.19 -33.17
N MET A 115 -18.08 -9.20 -33.16
CA MET A 115 -18.07 -10.33 -34.10
C MET A 115 -18.54 -9.90 -35.48
#